data_AF-A0A9D5Y3N2-F1
#
_entry.id   AF-A0A9D5Y3N2-F1
#
_cell.length_a   1.000
_cell.length_b   1.000
_cell.length_c   1.000
_cell.angle_alpha   90.00
_cell.angle_beta   90.00
_cell.angle_gamma   90.00
#
_symmetry.space_group_name_H-M   'P 1'
#
loop_
_entity.id
_entity.type
_entity.pdbx_description
1 polymer ?
#
loop_
_entity_poly.entity_id
_entity_poly.type
_entity_poly.pdbx_seq_one_letter_code
_entity_poly.pdbx_strand_id
1 'polypeptide(L)'
;MPLLPIKEASKGVALAEPEIIEKSVDILLVGGGMGNCGAAFEAVRWADKADSSITIELCDKAALERSGAVAQGLSAINTYCGENDVDDYVRMVRTDLMGIVREDLIFDLGRHVDDSVHLFEEWGLPVWVKKDGKNLDGAKAKAEGLAIRNGADPVRSGRWQIMINGESY
;
A
#
# COMPACT_ATOMS: atom_id res chain seq x y z
N MET A 1 -31.94 -34.27 22.00
CA MET A 1 -32.42 -33.09 22.76
C MET A 1 -31.62 -31.89 22.26
N PRO A 2 -32.24 -30.80 21.80
CA PRO A 2 -31.49 -29.63 21.35
C PRO A 2 -30.63 -29.10 22.52
N LEU A 3 -29.35 -28.83 22.24
CA LEU A 3 -28.44 -28.20 23.20
C LEU A 3 -28.84 -26.73 23.36
N LEU A 4 -28.85 -26.26 24.61
CA LEU A 4 -28.96 -24.82 24.87
C LEU A 4 -27.66 -24.15 24.42
N PRO A 5 -27.70 -23.02 23.70
CA PRO A 5 -26.49 -22.34 23.20
C PRO A 5 -25.44 -22.05 24.29
N ILE A 6 -25.85 -21.83 25.54
CA ILE A 6 -24.95 -21.61 26.68
C ILE A 6 -24.12 -22.84 27.08
N LYS A 7 -24.53 -24.03 26.64
CA LYS A 7 -23.83 -25.29 26.89
C LYS A 7 -22.95 -25.71 25.72
N GLU A 8 -22.90 -24.92 24.65
CA GLU A 8 -21.95 -25.16 23.57
C GLU A 8 -20.54 -24.78 24.02
N ALA A 9 -19.56 -25.61 23.66
CA ALA A 9 -18.16 -25.27 23.88
C ALA A 9 -17.80 -24.02 23.07
N SER A 10 -17.10 -23.08 23.70
CA SER A 10 -16.59 -21.88 23.03
C SER A 10 -15.69 -22.28 21.87
N LYS A 11 -15.99 -21.80 20.67
CA LYS A 11 -15.17 -21.99 19.46
C LYS A 11 -14.16 -20.85 19.38
N GLY A 12 -12.87 -21.16 19.24
CA GLY A 12 -11.81 -20.16 19.08
C GLY A 12 -10.65 -20.36 20.05
N VAL A 13 -9.83 -19.32 20.19
CA VAL A 13 -8.71 -19.28 21.15
C VAL A 13 -9.27 -19.26 22.57
N ALA A 14 -8.65 -20.02 23.47
CA ALA A 14 -9.03 -20.08 24.87
C ALA A 14 -8.93 -18.69 25.51
N LEU A 15 -9.96 -18.29 26.25
CA LEU A 15 -9.94 -17.09 27.07
C LEU A 15 -9.40 -17.46 28.46
N ALA A 16 -8.32 -16.81 28.88
CA ALA A 16 -7.75 -16.92 30.22
C ALA A 16 -7.53 -15.52 30.80
N GLU A 17 -7.20 -15.42 32.09
CA GLU A 17 -6.71 -14.15 32.64
C GLU A 17 -5.45 -13.73 31.85
N PRO A 18 -5.38 -12.48 31.37
CA PRO A 18 -4.27 -12.06 30.53
C PRO A 18 -3.01 -11.85 31.38
N GLU A 19 -1.87 -12.24 30.81
CA GLU A 19 -0.57 -11.76 31.28
C GLU A 19 -0.35 -10.33 30.79
N ILE A 20 0.10 -9.44 31.68
CA ILE A 20 0.44 -8.07 31.32
C ILE A 20 1.91 -8.04 30.90
N ILE A 21 2.16 -7.68 29.64
CA ILE A 21 3.50 -7.49 29.10
C ILE A 21 3.68 -6.00 28.78
N GLU A 22 4.57 -5.35 29.50
CA GLU A 22 4.96 -3.95 29.23
C GLU A 22 6.15 -3.91 28.29
N LYS A 23 6.08 -3.04 27.27
CA LYS A 23 7.17 -2.81 26.31
C LYS A 23 7.44 -1.31 26.21
N SER A 24 8.71 -0.95 26.14
CA SER A 24 9.17 0.43 25.90
C SER A 24 9.86 0.48 24.55
N VAL A 25 9.36 1.35 23.68
CA VAL A 25 9.87 1.57 22.31
C VAL A 25 9.81 3.06 21.98
N ASP A 26 10.70 3.53 21.12
CA ASP A 26 10.75 4.94 20.72
C ASP A 26 9.67 5.26 19.67
N ILE A 27 9.45 4.33 18.73
CA ILE A 27 8.45 4.44 17.66
C ILE A 27 7.59 3.18 17.63
N LEU A 28 6.28 3.34 17.81
CA LEU A 28 5.28 2.26 17.70
C LEU A 28 4.39 2.47 16.47
N LEU A 29 4.35 1.48 15.59
CA LEU A 29 3.47 1.44 14.42
C LEU A 29 2.31 0.46 14.66
N VAL A 30 1.10 0.99 14.78
CA VAL A 30 -0.10 0.18 15.07
C VAL A 30 -0.87 -0.12 13.77
N GLY A 31 -0.80 -1.37 13.33
CA GLY A 31 -1.39 -1.92 12.10
C GLY A 31 -0.35 -2.27 11.04
N GLY A 32 -0.56 -3.36 10.29
CA GLY A 32 0.39 -3.90 9.31
C GLY A 32 0.01 -3.69 7.83
N GLY A 33 -0.80 -2.68 7.52
CA GLY A 33 -1.25 -2.39 6.15
C GLY A 33 -0.34 -1.44 5.36
N MET A 34 -0.78 -1.03 4.17
CA MET A 34 -0.01 -0.18 3.23
C MET A 34 0.63 1.07 3.89
N GLY A 35 -0.10 1.76 4.76
CA GLY A 35 0.40 2.96 5.43
C GLY A 35 1.63 2.68 6.32
N ASN A 36 1.51 1.73 7.25
CA ASN A 36 2.59 1.42 8.17
C ASN A 36 3.70 0.56 7.56
N CYS A 37 3.43 -0.23 6.52
CA CYS A 37 4.51 -0.87 5.76
C CYS A 37 5.42 0.18 5.10
N GLY A 38 4.85 1.24 4.52
CA GLY A 38 5.62 2.39 4.01
C GLY A 38 6.31 3.16 5.13
N ALA A 39 5.62 3.41 6.25
CA ALA A 39 6.21 4.10 7.40
C ALA A 39 7.40 3.31 7.99
N ALA A 40 7.27 2.00 8.15
CA ALA A 40 8.35 1.13 8.62
C ALA A 40 9.55 1.14 7.66
N PHE A 41 9.29 1.04 6.36
CA PHE A 41 10.34 1.07 5.32
C PHE A 41 11.18 2.35 5.40
N GLU A 42 10.56 3.52 5.47
CA GLU A 42 11.27 4.80 5.59
C GLU A 42 11.88 5.00 6.98
N ALA A 43 11.13 4.71 8.05
CA ALA A 43 11.57 4.99 9.42
C ALA A 43 12.88 4.26 9.76
N VAL A 44 13.02 2.99 9.35
CA VAL A 44 14.27 2.22 9.56
C VAL A 44 15.46 2.92 8.91
N ARG A 45 15.31 3.36 7.65
CA ARG A 45 16.38 4.03 6.91
C ARG A 45 16.85 5.33 7.58
N TRP A 46 15.93 6.08 8.17
CA TRP A 46 16.24 7.34 8.86
C TRP A 46 16.76 7.12 10.27
N ALA A 47 16.20 6.17 11.02
CA ALA A 47 16.69 5.78 12.33
C ALA A 47 18.16 5.34 12.26
N ASP A 48 18.51 4.44 11.33
CA ASP A 48 19.88 3.98 11.13
C ASP A 48 20.88 5.12 10.86
N LYS A 49 20.43 6.18 10.19
CA LYS A 49 21.26 7.36 9.87
C LYS A 49 21.38 8.33 11.04
N ALA A 50 20.31 8.50 11.81
CA ALA A 50 20.23 9.48 12.89
C ALA A 50 20.86 8.92 14.17
N ASP A 51 20.38 7.75 14.59
CA ASP A 51 20.83 7.02 15.77
C ASP A 51 20.33 5.56 15.71
N SER A 52 21.25 4.62 15.52
CA SER A 52 20.94 3.19 15.44
C SER A 52 20.41 2.58 16.74
N SER A 53 20.35 3.35 17.84
CA SER A 53 19.73 2.93 19.10
C SER A 53 18.21 3.13 19.16
N ILE A 54 17.64 3.90 18.21
CA ILE A 54 16.19 4.12 18.11
C ILE A 54 15.49 2.78 17.85
N THR A 55 14.56 2.43 18.74
CA THR A 55 13.77 1.21 18.67
C THR A 55 12.43 1.44 17.96
N ILE A 56 12.15 0.59 16.98
CA ILE A 56 10.90 0.64 16.19
C ILE A 56 10.18 -0.71 16.32
N GLU A 57 8.92 -0.68 16.75
CA GLU A 57 8.06 -1.87 16.80
C GLU A 57 6.80 -1.67 15.95
N LEU A 58 6.47 -2.67 15.12
CA LEU A 58 5.22 -2.74 14.38
C LEU A 58 4.36 -3.85 14.98
N CYS A 59 3.14 -3.52 15.38
CA CYS A 59 2.16 -4.49 15.85
C CYS A 59 0.99 -4.58 14.86
N ASP A 60 0.56 -5.80 14.55
CA ASP A 60 -0.61 -6.02 13.72
C ASP A 60 -1.49 -7.12 14.33
N LYS A 61 -2.81 -6.99 14.15
CA LYS A 61 -3.77 -7.96 14.66
C LYS A 61 -3.88 -9.21 13.78
N ALA A 62 -3.33 -9.16 12.57
CA ALA A 62 -3.34 -10.23 11.59
C ALA A 62 -1.89 -10.59 11.18
N ALA A 63 -1.74 -11.48 10.21
CA ALA A 63 -0.46 -11.78 9.62
C ALA A 63 -0.11 -10.73 8.56
N LEU A 64 1.04 -10.06 8.71
CA LEU A 64 1.47 -8.95 7.87
C LEU A 64 1.44 -9.28 6.36
N GLU A 65 1.76 -10.52 5.99
CA GLU A 65 1.77 -11.02 4.59
C GLU A 65 0.48 -10.72 3.82
N ARG A 66 -0.69 -10.81 4.49
CA ARG A 66 -2.02 -10.68 3.86
C ARG A 66 -3.00 -9.88 4.71
N SER A 67 -2.50 -9.02 5.59
CA SER A 67 -3.35 -8.16 6.42
C SER A 67 -3.98 -7.01 5.59
N GLY A 68 -5.09 -6.47 6.08
CA GLY A 68 -5.66 -5.21 5.57
C GLY A 68 -6.36 -5.31 4.21
N ALA A 69 -6.52 -4.15 3.56
CA ALA A 69 -7.38 -3.99 2.38
C ALA A 69 -6.83 -4.66 1.11
N VAL A 70 -5.53 -4.96 1.06
CA VAL A 70 -4.85 -5.54 -0.11
C VAL A 70 -4.71 -7.07 0.03
N ALA A 71 -5.45 -7.70 0.94
CA ALA A 71 -5.35 -9.14 1.20
C ALA A 71 -5.52 -10.01 -0.07
N GLN A 72 -6.45 -9.66 -0.96
CA GLN A 72 -6.68 -10.39 -2.22
C GLN A 72 -5.81 -9.88 -3.39
N GLY A 73 -5.06 -8.80 -3.18
CA GLY A 73 -4.43 -8.02 -4.24
C GLY A 73 -5.34 -6.95 -4.83
N LEU A 74 -4.86 -6.27 -5.88
CA LEU A 74 -5.56 -5.22 -6.61
C LEU A 74 -5.27 -5.32 -8.11
N SER A 75 -6.26 -4.99 -8.94
CA SER A 75 -6.09 -4.90 -10.41
C SER A 75 -5.41 -3.61 -10.90
N ALA A 76 -5.34 -2.58 -10.06
CA ALA A 76 -4.86 -1.26 -10.46
C ALA A 76 -4.24 -0.49 -9.29
N ILE A 77 -3.35 0.46 -9.61
CA ILE A 77 -2.91 1.52 -8.70
C ILE A 77 -3.70 2.78 -9.07
N ASN A 78 -4.49 3.30 -8.13
CA ASN A 78 -5.43 4.40 -8.39
C ASN A 78 -4.80 5.79 -8.39
N THR A 79 -3.56 5.90 -7.91
CA THR A 79 -2.82 7.16 -7.86
C THR A 79 -1.44 6.98 -8.45
N TYR A 80 -1.27 7.44 -9.68
CA TYR A 80 -0.01 7.59 -10.39
C TYR A 80 -0.10 8.83 -11.29
N CYS A 81 0.63 9.88 -10.93
CA CYS A 81 0.60 11.16 -11.63
C CYS A 81 1.25 11.00 -13.01
N GLY A 82 2.46 10.44 -13.08
CA GLY A 82 3.25 10.35 -14.29
C GLY A 82 3.44 11.72 -14.93
N GLU A 83 2.93 11.90 -16.15
CA GLU A 83 3.00 13.17 -16.88
C GLU A 83 1.94 14.21 -16.45
N ASN A 84 0.99 13.83 -15.58
CA ASN A 84 -0.04 14.75 -15.14
C ASN A 84 0.48 15.69 -14.04
N ASP A 85 0.03 16.94 -14.09
CA ASP A 85 0.31 17.92 -13.05
C ASP A 85 -0.36 17.54 -11.71
N VAL A 86 0.39 17.64 -10.62
CA VAL A 86 -0.11 17.40 -9.26
C VAL A 86 -1.17 18.43 -8.87
N ASP A 87 -1.10 19.65 -9.40
CA ASP A 87 -2.14 20.65 -9.21
C ASP A 87 -3.50 20.20 -9.80
N ASP A 88 -3.48 19.47 -10.92
CA ASP A 88 -4.68 18.86 -11.49
C ASP A 88 -5.21 17.70 -10.64
N TYR A 89 -4.32 16.95 -9.98
CA TYR A 89 -4.71 15.91 -9.04
C TYR A 89 -5.44 16.51 -7.84
N VAL A 90 -4.90 17.59 -7.26
CA VAL A 90 -5.55 18.33 -6.15
C VAL A 90 -6.92 18.85 -6.58
N ARG A 91 -7.02 19.46 -7.76
CA ARG A 91 -8.31 19.95 -8.31
C ARG A 91 -9.32 18.82 -8.44
N MET A 92 -8.90 17.66 -8.97
CA MET A 92 -9.75 16.49 -9.12
C MET A 92 -10.25 15.98 -7.76
N VAL A 93 -9.36 15.77 -6.78
CA VAL A 93 -9.75 15.30 -5.44
C VAL A 93 -10.69 16.28 -4.75
N ARG A 94 -10.44 17.59 -4.89
CA ARG A 94 -11.33 18.62 -4.36
C ARG A 94 -12.72 18.55 -4.98
N THR A 95 -12.81 18.37 -6.30
CA THR A 95 -14.10 18.23 -6.99
C THR A 95 -14.84 16.97 -6.53
N ASP A 96 -14.14 15.84 -6.40
CA ASP A 96 -14.72 14.56 -5.98
C ASP A 96 -15.25 14.63 -4.53
N LEU A 97 -14.51 15.29 -3.64
CA LEU A 97 -14.87 15.49 -2.23
C LEU A 97 -15.69 16.77 -1.98
N MET A 98 -16.38 17.27 -3.01
CA MET A 98 -17.35 18.37 -2.93
C MET A 98 -16.80 19.67 -2.31
N GLY A 99 -15.51 19.94 -2.51
CA GLY A 99 -14.87 21.20 -2.15
C GLY A 99 -14.25 21.27 -0.76
N ILE A 100 -14.42 20.27 0.11
CA ILE A 100 -13.93 20.31 1.51
C ILE A 100 -12.76 19.35 1.66
N VAL A 101 -11.54 19.87 1.45
CA VAL A 101 -10.32 19.07 1.50
C VAL A 101 -9.14 19.86 2.08
N ARG A 102 -8.09 19.13 2.47
CA ARG A 102 -6.77 19.69 2.78
C ARG A 102 -5.87 19.60 1.55
N GLU A 103 -5.93 20.63 0.71
CA GLU A 103 -5.21 20.69 -0.57
C GLU A 103 -3.69 20.54 -0.39
N ASP A 104 -3.14 21.08 0.70
CA ASP A 104 -1.73 20.97 1.05
C ASP A 104 -1.30 19.51 1.27
N LEU A 105 -2.12 18.71 1.96
CA LEU A 105 -1.84 17.29 2.18
C LEU A 105 -1.98 16.47 0.90
N ILE A 106 -2.96 16.81 0.04
CA ILE A 106 -3.16 16.12 -1.23
C ILE A 106 -2.02 16.41 -2.20
N PHE A 107 -1.56 17.66 -2.26
CA PHE A 107 -0.42 18.04 -3.07
C PHE A 107 0.86 17.36 -2.57
N ASP A 108 1.06 17.34 -1.26
CA ASP A 108 2.22 16.67 -0.64
C ASP A 108 2.25 15.17 -0.93
N LEU A 109 1.10 14.49 -0.87
CA LEU A 109 0.98 13.11 -1.32
C LEU A 109 1.32 12.98 -2.82
N GLY A 110 0.67 13.79 -3.65
CA GLY A 110 0.77 13.69 -5.11
C GLY A 110 2.18 13.88 -5.66
N ARG A 111 3.01 14.70 -5.01
CA ARG A 111 4.42 14.89 -5.39
C ARG A 111 5.36 13.76 -4.95
N HIS A 112 4.91 12.85 -4.07
CA HIS A 112 5.71 11.74 -3.54
C HIS A 112 5.27 10.35 -4.06
N VAL A 113 3.99 10.20 -4.40
CA VAL A 113 3.38 8.88 -4.70
C VAL A 113 4.06 8.12 -5.83
N ASP A 114 4.50 8.80 -6.89
CA ASP A 114 5.09 8.14 -8.06
C ASP A 114 6.39 7.40 -7.72
N ASP A 115 7.20 7.92 -6.79
CA ASP A 115 8.43 7.24 -6.38
C ASP A 115 8.13 5.92 -5.64
N SER A 116 7.07 5.89 -4.83
CA SER A 116 6.60 4.64 -4.21
C SER A 116 6.12 3.63 -5.25
N VAL A 117 5.41 4.09 -6.29
CA VAL A 117 4.95 3.21 -7.38
C VAL A 117 6.14 2.63 -8.14
N HIS A 118 7.18 3.41 -8.38
CA HIS A 118 8.40 2.91 -8.99
C HIS A 118 9.14 1.88 -8.12
N LEU A 119 9.18 2.07 -6.80
CA LEU A 119 9.72 1.08 -5.87
C LEU A 119 8.92 -0.22 -5.90
N PHE A 120 7.59 -0.15 -6.01
CA PHE A 120 6.77 -1.36 -6.12
C PHE A 120 7.11 -2.17 -7.38
N GLU A 121 7.28 -1.51 -8.53
CA GLU A 121 7.70 -2.16 -9.78
C GLU A 121 9.11 -2.78 -9.64
N GLU A 122 10.05 -2.06 -9.03
CA GLU A 122 11.41 -2.53 -8.75
C GLU A 122 11.42 -3.77 -7.83
N TRP A 123 10.57 -3.79 -6.80
CA TRP A 123 10.41 -4.94 -5.91
C TRP A 123 9.63 -6.10 -6.55
N GLY A 124 9.12 -5.89 -7.75
CA GLY A 124 8.67 -6.95 -8.63
C GLY A 124 7.20 -6.93 -8.99
N LEU A 125 6.45 -5.90 -8.61
CA LEU A 125 5.05 -5.72 -9.01
C LEU A 125 4.95 -5.55 -10.54
N PRO A 126 4.25 -6.43 -11.28
CA PRO A 126 4.14 -6.30 -12.72
C PRO A 126 3.15 -5.19 -13.12
N VAL A 127 3.64 -4.15 -13.80
CA VAL A 127 2.86 -3.01 -14.30
C VAL A 127 2.62 -3.15 -15.80
N TRP A 128 1.39 -2.91 -16.24
CA TRP A 128 1.03 -2.98 -17.65
C TRP A 128 1.57 -1.75 -18.39
N VAL A 129 2.16 -1.96 -19.57
CA VAL A 129 2.74 -0.89 -20.39
C VAL A 129 2.20 -0.93 -21.81
N LYS A 130 2.29 0.18 -22.54
CA LYS A 130 2.00 0.23 -23.96
C LYS A 130 3.26 -0.03 -24.76
N LYS A 131 3.11 -0.85 -25.81
CA LYS A 131 4.16 -1.12 -26.80
C LYS A 131 3.52 -1.21 -28.18
N ASP A 132 4.06 -0.45 -29.14
CA ASP A 132 3.59 -0.43 -30.53
C ASP A 132 2.08 -0.18 -30.67
N GLY A 133 1.54 0.71 -29.83
CA GLY A 133 0.11 1.05 -29.80
C GLY A 133 -0.80 -0.02 -29.19
N LYS A 134 -0.24 -1.08 -28.58
CA LYS A 134 -0.99 -2.15 -27.91
C LYS A 134 -0.68 -2.21 -26.42
N ASN A 135 -1.65 -2.68 -25.65
CA ASN A 135 -1.45 -2.96 -24.24
C ASN A 135 -0.65 -4.26 -24.08
N LEU A 136 0.39 -4.20 -23.27
CA LEU A 136 1.20 -5.34 -22.87
C LEU A 136 0.94 -5.61 -21.39
N ASP A 137 0.55 -6.85 -21.10
CA ASP A 137 0.36 -7.35 -19.74
C ASP A 137 1.65 -7.19 -18.91
N GLY A 138 1.51 -6.92 -17.62
CA GLY A 138 2.64 -6.59 -16.75
C GLY A 138 3.67 -7.70 -16.62
N ALA A 139 3.27 -8.99 -16.66
CA ALA A 139 4.23 -10.08 -16.62
C ALA A 139 5.09 -10.13 -17.90
N LYS A 140 4.48 -9.83 -19.06
CA LYS A 140 5.21 -9.73 -20.33
C LYS A 140 6.09 -8.48 -20.37
N ALA A 141 5.59 -7.34 -19.90
CA ALA A 141 6.35 -6.10 -19.78
C ALA A 141 7.63 -6.31 -18.96
N LYS A 142 7.49 -6.94 -17.79
CA LYS A 142 8.61 -7.30 -16.91
C LYS A 142 9.60 -8.26 -17.59
N ALA A 143 9.10 -9.28 -18.29
CA ALA A 143 9.95 -10.23 -19.03
C ALA A 143 10.74 -9.56 -20.17
N GLU A 144 10.20 -8.49 -20.76
CA GLU A 144 10.86 -7.68 -21.79
C GLU A 144 11.73 -6.55 -21.20
N GLY A 145 11.81 -6.43 -19.86
CA GLY A 145 12.59 -5.39 -19.18
C GLY A 145 12.01 -3.98 -19.31
N LEU A 146 10.72 -3.86 -19.65
CA LEU A 146 10.02 -2.58 -19.71
C LEU A 146 9.59 -2.17 -18.31
N ALA A 147 9.93 -0.95 -17.93
CA ALA A 147 9.63 -0.40 -16.61
C ALA A 147 9.20 1.06 -16.75
N ILE A 148 8.19 1.48 -15.98
CA ILE A 148 7.69 2.86 -16.01
C ILE A 148 8.75 3.84 -15.50
N ARG A 149 9.60 3.42 -14.54
CA ARG A 149 10.75 4.22 -14.08
C ARG A 149 11.76 4.51 -15.21
N ASN A 150 11.82 3.64 -16.22
CA ASN A 150 12.72 3.78 -17.37
C ASN A 150 12.03 4.44 -18.59
N GLY A 151 10.83 5.02 -18.41
CA GLY A 151 10.11 5.74 -19.45
C GLY A 151 9.15 4.89 -20.28
N ALA A 152 8.80 3.67 -19.86
CA ALA A 152 7.71 2.93 -20.48
C ALA A 152 6.36 3.63 -20.20
N ASP A 153 5.51 3.78 -21.23
CA ASP A 153 4.18 4.38 -21.08
C ASP A 153 3.23 3.39 -20.40
N PRO A 154 2.68 3.68 -19.21
CA PRO A 154 1.77 2.75 -18.54
C PRO A 154 0.41 2.64 -19.26
N VAL A 155 -0.21 1.46 -19.16
CA VAL A 155 -1.63 1.31 -19.50
C VAL A 155 -2.48 1.97 -18.42
N ARG A 156 -3.24 3.00 -18.81
CA ARG A 156 -4.14 3.74 -17.94
C ARG A 156 -5.60 3.36 -18.17
N SER A 157 -6.34 3.06 -17.10
CA SER A 157 -7.80 2.90 -17.08
C SER A 157 -8.55 4.17 -16.65
N GLY A 158 -7.81 5.13 -16.08
CA GLY A 158 -8.28 6.47 -15.77
C GLY A 158 -7.10 7.44 -15.76
N ARG A 159 -7.36 8.75 -15.65
CA ARG A 159 -6.30 9.78 -15.72
C ARG A 159 -5.16 9.51 -14.73
N TRP A 160 -5.51 9.08 -13.52
CA TRP A 160 -4.59 8.85 -12.40
C TRP A 160 -4.33 7.36 -12.11
N GLN A 161 -4.98 6.45 -12.84
CA GLN A 161 -5.03 5.03 -12.53
C GLN A 161 -4.26 4.22 -13.58
N ILE A 162 -3.33 3.38 -13.13
CA ILE A 162 -2.54 2.46 -13.96
C ILE A 162 -2.85 1.00 -13.64
N MET A 163 -2.79 0.15 -14.67
CA MET A 163 -3.12 -1.28 -14.56
C MET A 163 -1.92 -2.11 -14.07
N ILE A 164 -2.18 -3.10 -13.20
CA ILE A 164 -1.17 -4.00 -12.65
C ILE A 164 -1.67 -5.45 -12.65
N ASN A 165 -0.74 -6.42 -12.58
CA ASN A 165 -1.07 -7.79 -12.19
C ASN A 165 -0.85 -7.94 -10.67
N GLY A 166 -1.77 -7.38 -9.88
CA GLY A 166 -1.67 -7.41 -8.41
C GLY A 166 -2.60 -8.41 -7.73
N GLU A 167 -3.61 -8.94 -8.42
CA GLU A 167 -4.51 -9.96 -7.89
C GLU A 167 -3.91 -11.36 -8.02
N SER A 168 -4.09 -12.19 -6.99
CA SER A 168 -3.52 -13.54 -6.89
C SER A 168 -4.53 -14.66 -7.17
N TYR A 169 -5.44 -14.47 -8.12
CA TYR A 169 -6.39 -15.52 -8.53
C TYR A 169 -5.68 -16.73 -9.17
#